data_AF-A0A7X5R0S5-F1
#
_entry.id   AF-A0A7X5R0S5-F1
#
_cell.length_a   1.000
_cell.length_b   1.000
_cell.length_c   1.000
_cell.angle_alpha   90.00
_cell.angle_beta   90.00
_cell.angle_gamma   90.00
#
_symmetry.space_group_name_H-M   'P 1'
#
loop_
_entity.id
_entity.type
_entity.pdbx_description
1 polymer ?
#
loop_
_entity_poly.entity_id
_entity_poly.type
_entity_poly.pdbx_seq_one_letter_code
_entity_poly.pdbx_strand_id
1 'polypeptide(L)'
;MIDWAAFLIVFVTAIVSACVVVSLYSFGIRFSAMPAPRVRREDGTLEPVGDARDAEDDGIELQGRPRWATWAANICFGLCVVVVLFGIYLIVPALHVK
;
A
#
# COMPACT_ATOMS: atom_id res chain seq x y z
N MET A 1 15.56 -30.75 -25.64
CA MET A 1 14.14 -30.48 -25.98
C MET A 1 13.82 -29.17 -25.29
N ILE A 2 13.24 -28.16 -25.97
CA ILE A 2 12.87 -26.91 -25.29
C ILE A 2 11.80 -27.25 -24.25
N ASP A 3 12.03 -26.82 -23.02
CA ASP A 3 11.06 -26.97 -21.93
C ASP A 3 10.05 -25.81 -22.03
N TRP A 4 9.03 -26.00 -22.86
CA TRP A 4 7.96 -25.02 -23.06
C TRP A 4 7.20 -24.72 -21.75
N ALA A 5 7.17 -25.66 -20.82
CA ALA A 5 6.52 -25.51 -19.52
C ALA A 5 7.24 -24.50 -18.61
N ALA A 6 8.58 -24.52 -18.57
CA ALA A 6 9.38 -23.59 -17.78
C ALA A 6 9.09 -22.12 -18.14
N PHE A 7 8.98 -21.81 -19.44
CA PHE A 7 8.64 -20.45 -19.89
C PHE A 7 7.25 -20.01 -19.43
N LEU A 8 6.28 -20.93 -19.49
CA LEU A 8 4.89 -20.67 -19.08
C LEU A 8 4.80 -20.41 -17.57
N ILE A 9 5.56 -21.17 -16.77
CA ILE A 9 5.62 -20.98 -15.32
C ILE A 9 6.17 -19.59 -14.98
N VAL A 10 7.33 -19.21 -15.54
CA VAL A 10 7.94 -17.88 -15.28
C VAL A 10 6.98 -16.76 -15.66
N PHE A 11 6.31 -16.88 -16.81
CA PHE A 11 5.32 -15.90 -17.26
C PHE A 11 4.18 -15.73 -16.25
N VAL A 12 3.58 -16.83 -15.79
CA VAL A 12 2.49 -16.80 -14.80
C VAL A 12 2.99 -16.27 -13.46
N THR A 13 4.15 -16.72 -12.98
CA THR A 13 4.74 -16.25 -11.72
C THR A 13 5.00 -14.74 -11.76
N ALA A 14 5.55 -14.23 -12.87
CA ALA A 14 5.80 -12.80 -13.05
C ALA A 14 4.50 -11.99 -13.06
N ILE A 15 3.47 -12.45 -13.77
CA ILE A 15 2.15 -11.80 -13.81
C ILE A 15 1.53 -11.74 -12.41
N VAL A 16 1.50 -12.87 -11.70
CA VAL A 16 0.91 -12.94 -10.36
C VAL A 16 1.67 -12.02 -9.41
N SER A 17 3.00 -12.03 -9.44
CA SER A 17 3.85 -11.16 -8.63
C SER A 17 3.56 -9.67 -8.91
N ALA A 18 3.52 -9.29 -10.19
CA ALA A 18 3.22 -7.92 -10.59
C ALA A 18 1.83 -7.48 -10.12
N CYS A 19 0.80 -8.31 -10.32
CA CYS A 19 -0.55 -8.02 -9.86
C CYS A 19 -0.62 -7.83 -8.34
N VAL A 20 0.07 -8.68 -7.57
CA VAL A 20 0.13 -8.59 -6.11
C VAL A 20 0.78 -7.29 -5.66
N VAL A 21 1.97 -6.97 -6.18
CA VAL A 21 2.73 -5.75 -5.81
C VAL A 21 1.95 -4.48 -6.18
N VAL A 22 1.38 -4.41 -7.39
CA VAL A 22 0.60 -3.26 -7.86
C VAL A 22 -0.67 -3.08 -7.02
N SER A 23 -1.34 -4.17 -6.66
CA SER A 23 -2.55 -4.12 -5.83
C SER A 23 -2.24 -3.65 -4.42
N LEU A 24 -1.20 -4.20 -3.78
CA LEU A 24 -0.72 -3.75 -2.46
C LEU A 24 -0.35 -2.26 -2.48
N TYR A 25 0.41 -1.82 -3.48
CA TYR A 25 0.80 -0.42 -3.60
C TYR A 25 -0.40 0.51 -3.78
N SER A 26 -1.31 0.18 -4.70
CA SER A 26 -2.53 0.96 -4.96
C SER A 26 -3.45 1.01 -3.73
N PHE A 27 -3.56 -0.12 -3.00
CA PHE A 27 -4.31 -0.21 -1.77
C PHE A 27 -3.70 0.68 -0.68
N GLY A 28 -2.38 0.69 -0.52
CA GLY A 28 -1.67 1.57 0.41
C GLY A 28 -1.96 3.06 0.19
N ILE A 29 -1.90 3.51 -1.08
CA ILE A 29 -2.26 4.89 -1.45
C ILE A 29 -3.74 5.16 -1.13
N ARG A 30 -4.64 4.21 -1.39
CA ARG A 30 -6.08 4.37 -1.14
C ARG A 30 -6.42 4.47 0.35
N PHE A 31 -5.77 3.71 1.23
CA PHE A 31 -5.95 3.85 2.69
C PHE A 31 -5.40 5.18 3.21
N SER A 32 -4.30 5.67 2.63
CA SER A 32 -3.74 6.97 3.00
C SER A 32 -4.63 8.15 2.60
N ALA A 33 -5.42 8.00 1.53
CA ALA A 33 -6.33 9.03 1.05
C ALA A 33 -7.67 9.10 1.81
N MET A 34 -7.87 8.30 2.87
CA MET A 34 -9.12 8.32 3.63
C MET A 34 -9.19 9.60 4.48
N PRO A 35 -10.18 10.49 4.27
CA PRO A 35 -10.27 11.75 5.00
C PRO A 35 -10.52 11.51 6.50
N ALA A 36 -10.01 12.40 7.35
CA ALA A 36 -10.31 12.37 8.77
C ALA A 36 -11.82 12.59 9.01
N PRO A 37 -12.42 11.93 10.02
CA PRO A 37 -13.81 12.18 10.40
C PRO A 37 -13.98 13.65 10.79
N ARG A 38 -15.03 14.30 10.28
CA ARG A 38 -15.25 15.72 10.60
C ARG A 38 -15.49 15.89 12.09
N VAL A 39 -14.75 16.81 12.69
CA VAL A 39 -14.95 17.19 14.08
C VAL A 39 -16.24 18.00 14.17
N ARG A 40 -17.10 17.62 15.12
CA ARG A 40 -18.31 18.39 15.46
C ARG A 40 -17.88 19.57 16.31
N ARG A 41 -18.09 20.79 15.81
CA ARG A 41 -17.82 22.04 16.50
C ARG A 41 -18.71 22.16 17.73
N GLU A 42 -18.26 22.88 18.77
CA GLU A 42 -19.04 23.12 19.99
C GLU A 42 -20.43 23.75 19.71
N ASP A 43 -20.56 24.47 18.60
CA ASP A 43 -21.82 25.06 18.11
C ASP A 43 -22.83 24.02 17.53
N GLY A 44 -22.49 22.72 17.56
CA GLY A 44 -23.34 21.64 17.04
C GLY A 44 -23.34 21.49 15.52
N THR A 45 -22.62 22.36 14.81
CA THR A 45 -22.38 22.29 13.37
C THR A 45 -21.17 21.39 13.05
N LEU A 46 -21.18 20.74 11.89
CA LEU A 46 -20.03 19.99 11.39
C LEU A 46 -19.07 20.96 10.71
N GLU A 47 -17.76 20.71 10.81
CA GLU A 47 -16.77 21.49 10.06
C GLU A 47 -17.13 21.57 8.56
N PRO A 48 -17.13 22.79 7.97
CA PRO A 48 -17.42 22.99 6.56
C PRO A 48 -16.36 22.30 5.69
N VAL A 49 -16.77 21.76 4.54
CA VAL A 49 -15.82 21.20 3.56
C VAL A 49 -15.06 22.38 2.97
N GLY A 50 -13.74 22.43 3.19
CA GLY A 50 -12.86 23.32 2.43
C GLY A 50 -13.07 23.12 0.94
N ASP A 51 -13.07 24.21 0.17
CA ASP A 51 -13.40 24.18 -1.24
C ASP A 51 -12.27 23.44 -1.96
N ALA A 52 -12.51 22.29 -2.59
CA ALA A 52 -11.49 21.29 -3.01
C ALA A 52 -10.29 21.80 -3.88
N ARG A 53 -10.25 23.10 -4.20
CA ARG A 53 -9.16 23.85 -4.81
C ARG A 53 -8.10 24.39 -3.84
N ASP A 54 -8.32 24.33 -2.53
CA ASP A 54 -7.37 24.79 -1.48
C ASP A 54 -6.54 23.66 -0.86
N ALA A 55 -6.41 22.53 -1.56
CA ALA A 55 -5.57 21.40 -1.15
C ALA A 55 -4.05 21.67 -1.28
N GLU A 56 -3.59 22.87 -0.91
CA GLU A 56 -2.17 23.11 -0.62
C GLU A 56 -1.89 22.76 0.84
N ASP A 57 -0.89 21.90 0.98
CA ASP A 57 -0.33 21.32 2.18
C ASP A 57 0.43 22.39 2.99
N ASP A 58 -0.29 23.22 3.76
CA ASP A 58 0.31 24.10 4.78
C ASP A 58 -0.33 23.91 6.16
N GLY A 59 -0.63 22.66 6.49
CA GLY A 59 -0.91 22.24 7.84
C GLY A 59 -0.14 20.98 8.15
N ILE A 60 0.83 21.06 9.07
CA ILE A 60 1.23 19.89 9.85
C ILE A 60 -0.01 19.45 10.66
N GLU A 61 -0.97 18.81 10.01
CA GLU A 61 -2.20 18.33 10.62
C GLU A 61 -1.91 16.94 11.22
N LEU A 62 -1.13 16.98 12.29
CA LEU A 62 -0.92 15.88 13.23
C LEU A 62 -2.20 15.56 14.04
N GLN A 63 -3.31 16.25 13.78
CA GLN A 63 -4.54 16.16 14.56
C GLN A 63 -5.60 15.32 13.82
N GLY A 64 -5.60 14.00 14.03
CA GLY A 64 -6.83 13.21 13.85
C GLY A 64 -6.90 12.26 12.65
N ARG A 65 -5.78 11.88 12.02
CA ARG A 65 -5.78 10.69 11.15
C ARG A 65 -6.13 9.46 12.01
N PRO A 66 -7.21 8.71 11.71
CA PRO A 66 -7.57 7.55 12.49
C PRO A 66 -6.39 6.58 12.54
N ARG A 67 -5.97 6.20 13.75
CA ARG A 67 -4.79 5.34 13.97
C ARG A 67 -4.87 4.06 13.13
N TRP A 68 -6.08 3.51 12.93
CA TRP A 68 -6.31 2.32 12.12
C TRP A 68 -5.93 2.50 10.63
N ALA A 69 -6.12 3.68 10.04
CA ALA A 69 -5.77 3.93 8.64
C ALA A 69 -4.25 3.99 8.43
N THR A 70 -3.53 4.65 9.34
CA THR A 70 -2.06 4.69 9.31
C THR A 70 -1.45 3.31 9.56
N TRP A 71 -2.03 2.53 10.49
CA TRP A 71 -1.60 1.15 10.73
C TRP A 71 -1.86 0.24 9.52
N ALA A 72 -3.02 0.35 8.87
CA ALA A 72 -3.33 -0.43 7.67
C ALA A 72 -2.35 -0.13 6.53
N ALA A 73 -2.00 1.14 6.30
CA ALA A 73 -1.01 1.53 5.30
C ALA A 73 0.38 0.95 5.63
N ASN A 74 0.85 1.09 6.88
CA ASN A 74 2.14 0.52 7.30
C ASN A 74 2.19 -0.99 7.16
N ILE A 75 1.11 -1.71 7.50
CA ILE A 75 1.02 -3.16 7.32
C ILE A 75 1.11 -3.51 5.83
N CYS A 76 0.41 -2.77 4.97
CA CYS A 76 0.42 -2.97 3.53
C CYS A 76 1.83 -2.80 2.93
N PHE A 77 2.54 -1.72 3.29
CA PHE A 77 3.92 -1.51 2.87
C PHE A 77 4.87 -2.57 3.43
N GLY A 78 4.74 -2.92 4.71
CA GLY A 78 5.56 -3.96 5.35
C GLY A 78 5.38 -5.32 4.68
N LEU A 79 4.15 -5.71 4.36
CA LEU A 79 3.85 -6.98 3.69
C LEU A 79 4.44 -7.00 2.27
N CYS A 80 4.41 -5.87 1.56
CA CYS A 80 5.03 -5.72 0.25
C CYS A 80 6.56 -5.92 0.31
N VAL A 81 7.22 -5.30 1.29
CA VAL A 81 8.67 -5.50 1.53
C VAL A 81 8.98 -6.97 1.84
N VAL A 82 8.18 -7.63 2.68
CA VAL A 82 8.35 -9.05 3.01
C VAL A 82 8.24 -9.94 1.77
N VAL A 83 7.22 -9.71 0.93
CA VAL A 83 7.03 -10.48 -0.32
C VAL A 83 8.22 -10.29 -1.27
N VAL A 84 8.70 -9.05 -1.43
CA VAL A 84 9.87 -8.76 -2.27
C VAL A 84 11.13 -9.43 -1.73
N LEU A 85 11.39 -9.33 -0.43
CA LEU A 85 12.54 -9.98 0.22
C LEU A 85 12.47 -11.51 0.08
N PHE A 86 11.28 -12.09 0.21
CA PHE A 86 11.08 -13.53 0.01
C PHE A 86 11.34 -13.94 -1.45
N GLY A 87 10.89 -13.13 -2.42
CA GLY A 87 11.22 -13.34 -3.83
C GLY A 87 12.73 -13.28 -4.10
N ILE A 88 13.43 -12.28 -3.54
CA ILE A 88 14.90 -12.15 -3.66
C ILE A 88 15.60 -13.36 -3.04
N TYR A 89 15.15 -13.79 -1.86
CA TYR A 89 15.68 -14.96 -1.16
C TYR A 89 15.58 -16.24 -2.00
N LEU A 90 14.46 -16.43 -2.71
CA LEU A 90 14.25 -17.59 -3.58
C LEU A 90 15.04 -17.51 -4.90
N ILE A 91 15.24 -16.30 -5.45
CA ILE A 91 16.01 -16.09 -6.69
C ILE A 91 17.50 -16.35 -6.46
N VAL A 92 18.05 -15.97 -5.30
CA VAL A 92 19.46 -16.13 -4.97
C VAL A 92 19.70 -17.55 -4.41
N PRO A 93 20.26 -18.50 -5.20
CA PRO A 93 20.37 -19.90 -4.78
C PRO A 93 21.29 -20.07 -3.55
N ALA A 94 22.24 -19.15 -3.37
CA ALA A 94 23.20 -19.17 -2.26
C ALA A 94 22.59 -18.91 -0.87
N LEU A 95 21.34 -18.43 -0.78
CA LEU A 95 20.68 -18.13 0.50
C LEU A 95 19.70 -19.22 0.95
N HIS A 96 19.08 -19.97 0.04
CA HIS A 96 18.10 -21.01 0.39
C HIS A 96 18.61 -22.45 0.24
N VAL A 97 19.72 -22.67 -0.48
CA VAL A 97 20.34 -23.98 -0.64
C VAL A 97 21.48 -24.13 0.38
N LYS A 98 21.18 -24.78 1.52
CA LYS A 98 22.14 -25.55 2.32
C LYS A 98 21.63 -26.98 2.44
#